data_AF-A0A538S7R1-F1
#
_entry.id   AF-A0A538S7R1-F1
#
_cell.length_a   1.000
_cell.length_b   1.000
_cell.length_c   1.000
_cell.angle_alpha   90.00
_cell.angle_beta   90.00
_cell.angle_gamma   90.00
#
_symmetry.space_group_name_H-M   'P 1'
#
loop_
_entity.id
_entity.type
_entity.pdbx_description
1 polymer ?
#
loop_
_entity_poly.entity_id
_entity_poly.type
_entity_poly.pdbx_seq_one_letter_code
_entity_poly.pdbx_strand_id
1 'polypeptide(L)'
;MDRWIELRRVAQAGKDDDPRWYRAHRRLSIHLTRLMLRANFRANQVSGLMMVMAAAGAALLTSLSPAVNVLGFALLYLAFLLDKVDGEIARLRRTQSARGILLDRFHHRIVEPTVFAAAAFHEYRLTSSVAALVAGLVTMLLANVIEENQQLAPFILYKRLREDGHLLESLPLRQSRDLTLAAAVLRPLKAFRMLIVALPLLLLCYLAERAFHLPLTTYYLVASAASLGAYLAFQCFYYFADRLGVEMTAMAATFHLGGPGGEEHTRSTSSSAARHAVAAGFTHDSGSGRPAAEPRIGPSGRAAGRSQYGGKRP
;
A
#
# COMPACT_ATOMS: atom_id res chain seq x y z
N MET A 1 -25.89 20.50 11.26
CA MET A 1 -25.61 19.47 10.21
C MET A 1 -24.22 19.68 9.59
N ASP A 2 -23.71 20.91 9.63
CA ASP A 2 -22.63 21.42 8.78
C ASP A 2 -21.25 20.86 9.16
N ARG A 3 -20.96 20.73 10.46
CA ARG A 3 -19.71 20.13 10.95
C ARG A 3 -19.51 18.67 10.52
N TRP A 4 -20.61 17.94 10.31
CA TRP A 4 -20.55 16.53 9.88
C TRP A 4 -20.24 16.41 8.39
N ILE A 5 -20.84 17.28 7.57
CA ILE A 5 -20.59 17.35 6.14
C ILE A 5 -19.14 17.74 5.87
N GLU A 6 -18.63 18.72 6.62
CA GLU A 6 -17.24 19.15 6.55
C GLU A 6 -16.26 18.03 6.93
N LEU A 7 -16.52 17.31 8.04
CA LEU A 7 -15.71 16.16 8.45
C LEU A 7 -15.64 15.12 7.33
N ARG A 8 -16.78 14.77 6.74
CA ARG A 8 -16.81 13.81 5.63
C ARG A 8 -16.04 14.31 4.41
N ARG A 9 -16.15 15.59 4.07
CA ARG A 9 -15.42 16.21 2.94
C ARG A 9 -13.91 16.08 3.11
N VAL A 10 -13.38 16.33 4.31
CA VAL A 10 -11.94 16.18 4.58
C VAL A 10 -11.54 14.71 4.61
N ALA A 11 -12.32 13.87 5.29
CA ALA A 11 -12.01 12.45 5.47
C ALA A 11 -12.02 11.65 4.16
N GLN A 12 -12.85 12.05 3.19
CA GLN A 12 -13.08 11.31 1.94
C GLN A 12 -12.64 12.11 0.69
N ALA A 13 -11.80 13.13 0.88
CA ALA A 13 -11.28 13.95 -0.21
C ALA A 13 -10.62 13.08 -1.31
N GLY A 14 -10.97 13.36 -2.58
CA GLY A 14 -10.42 12.66 -3.75
C GLY A 14 -10.97 11.25 -3.97
N LYS A 15 -12.11 10.89 -3.35
CA LYS A 15 -12.76 9.57 -3.48
C LYS A 15 -14.13 9.62 -4.16
N ASP A 16 -14.42 10.71 -4.86
CA ASP A 16 -15.70 10.94 -5.53
C ASP A 16 -15.83 10.15 -6.84
N ASP A 17 -14.71 9.81 -7.47
CA ASP A 17 -14.64 9.02 -8.71
C ASP A 17 -14.78 7.51 -8.50
N ASP A 18 -14.71 7.03 -7.26
CA ASP A 18 -14.90 5.61 -6.92
C ASP A 18 -16.29 5.14 -7.40
N PRO A 19 -16.48 3.91 -7.91
CA PRO A 19 -17.80 3.43 -8.33
C PRO A 19 -18.89 3.56 -7.23
N ARG A 20 -20.15 3.83 -7.63
CA ARG A 20 -21.24 4.09 -6.66
C ARG A 20 -21.41 2.99 -5.60
N TRP A 21 -21.29 1.73 -6.00
CA TRP A 21 -21.38 0.57 -5.09
C TRP A 21 -20.22 0.56 -4.09
N TYR A 22 -19.00 0.90 -4.50
CA TYR A 22 -17.84 1.03 -3.61
C TYR A 22 -18.01 2.20 -2.64
N ARG A 23 -18.55 3.33 -3.10
CA ARG A 23 -18.83 4.50 -2.25
C ARG A 23 -19.88 4.25 -1.17
N ALA A 24 -20.75 3.24 -1.32
CA ALA A 24 -21.71 2.89 -0.28
C ALA A 24 -21.01 2.52 1.04
N HIS A 25 -19.89 1.80 0.96
CA HIS A 25 -19.11 1.42 2.15
C HIS A 25 -18.44 2.62 2.81
N ARG A 26 -18.09 3.66 2.05
CA ARG A 26 -17.59 4.93 2.60
C ARG A 26 -18.66 5.68 3.41
N ARG A 27 -19.94 5.50 3.08
CA ARG A 27 -21.04 6.05 3.89
C ARG A 27 -21.16 5.31 5.23
N LEU A 28 -20.73 4.06 5.30
CA LEU A 28 -20.70 3.28 6.53
C LEU A 28 -19.44 3.57 7.35
N SER A 29 -18.25 3.54 6.73
CA SER A 29 -16.96 3.75 7.40
C SER A 29 -16.90 5.07 8.17
N ILE A 30 -17.49 6.14 7.64
CA ILE A 30 -17.44 7.45 8.29
C ILE A 30 -18.07 7.46 9.70
N HIS A 31 -19.07 6.62 9.94
CA HIS A 31 -19.70 6.47 11.25
C HIS A 31 -18.75 5.78 12.23
N LEU A 32 -18.03 4.75 11.78
CA LEU A 32 -16.97 4.10 12.55
C LEU A 32 -15.80 5.06 12.81
N THR A 33 -15.41 5.86 11.82
CA THR A 33 -14.41 6.92 11.98
C THR A 33 -14.80 7.89 13.09
N ARG A 34 -16.05 8.33 13.14
CA ARG A 34 -16.55 9.19 14.23
C ARG A 34 -16.42 8.52 15.60
N LEU A 35 -16.78 7.25 15.71
CA LEU A 35 -16.68 6.48 16.96
C LEU A 35 -15.22 6.37 17.41
N MET A 36 -14.33 5.97 16.50
CA MET A 36 -12.91 5.78 16.78
C MET A 36 -12.19 7.09 17.13
N LEU A 37 -12.58 8.21 16.50
CA LEU A 37 -12.08 9.54 16.86
C LEU A 37 -12.48 9.95 18.27
N ARG A 38 -13.73 9.67 18.69
CA ARG A 38 -14.20 9.93 20.05
C ARG A 38 -13.46 9.08 21.08
N ALA A 39 -13.16 7.83 20.74
CA ALA A 39 -12.33 6.93 21.54
C ALA A 39 -10.82 7.23 21.44
N ASN A 40 -10.44 8.32 20.77
CA ASN A 40 -9.06 8.80 20.61
C ASN A 40 -8.08 7.80 19.96
N PHE A 41 -8.58 6.92 19.09
CA PHE A 41 -7.74 6.03 18.29
C PHE A 41 -6.87 6.82 17.30
N ARG A 42 -5.62 6.35 17.14
CA ARG A 42 -4.68 6.78 16.09
C ARG A 42 -4.85 5.89 14.86
N ALA A 43 -4.51 6.41 13.67
CA ALA A 43 -4.60 5.67 12.40
C ALA A 43 -3.92 4.29 12.47
N ASN A 44 -2.65 4.24 12.90
CA ASN A 44 -1.91 2.98 13.00
C ASN A 44 -2.51 1.97 13.99
N GLN A 45 -3.20 2.42 15.04
CA GLN A 45 -3.90 1.52 15.96
C GLN A 45 -5.11 0.89 15.27
N VAL A 46 -5.81 1.66 14.44
CA VAL A 46 -6.91 1.15 13.62
C VAL A 46 -6.41 0.16 12.57
N SER A 47 -5.28 0.44 11.91
CA SER A 47 -4.69 -0.51 10.96
C SER A 47 -4.26 -1.82 11.66
N GLY A 48 -3.73 -1.75 12.88
CA GLY A 48 -3.42 -2.94 13.68
C GLY A 48 -4.68 -3.73 14.06
N LEU A 49 -5.73 -3.05 14.50
CA LEU A 49 -7.04 -3.66 14.80
C LEU A 49 -7.64 -4.32 13.56
N MET A 50 -7.57 -3.67 12.41
CA MET A 50 -8.00 -4.21 11.12
C MET A 50 -7.31 -5.54 10.82
N MET A 51 -5.98 -5.62 10.97
CA MET A 51 -5.23 -6.85 10.74
C MET A 51 -5.67 -7.98 11.69
N VAL A 52 -5.85 -7.67 12.98
CA VAL A 52 -6.33 -8.65 13.98
C VAL A 52 -7.74 -9.14 13.62
N MET A 53 -8.66 -8.23 13.27
CA MET A 53 -10.03 -8.60 12.89
C MET A 53 -10.07 -9.43 11.62
N ALA A 54 -9.23 -9.12 10.63
CA ALA A 54 -9.15 -9.89 9.40
C ALA A 54 -8.57 -11.29 9.63
N ALA A 55 -7.49 -11.41 10.42
CA ALA A 55 -6.91 -12.70 10.77
C ALA A 55 -7.86 -13.56 11.60
N ALA A 56 -8.53 -12.98 12.60
CA ALA A 56 -9.56 -13.67 13.37
C ALA A 56 -10.73 -14.10 12.47
N GLY A 57 -11.21 -13.22 11.60
CA GLY A 57 -12.28 -13.53 10.66
C GLY A 57 -11.93 -14.67 9.72
N ALA A 58 -10.73 -14.68 9.14
CA ALA A 58 -10.23 -15.77 8.31
C ALA A 58 -10.11 -17.09 9.09
N ALA A 59 -9.59 -17.06 10.33
CA ALA A 59 -9.52 -18.24 11.17
C ALA A 59 -10.93 -18.82 11.47
N LEU A 60 -11.91 -17.96 11.77
CA LEU A 60 -13.28 -18.41 12.03
C LEU A 60 -13.95 -19.02 10.78
N LEU A 61 -13.64 -18.54 9.57
CA LEU A 61 -14.17 -19.13 8.33
C LEU A 61 -13.80 -20.62 8.17
N THR A 62 -12.69 -21.06 8.76
CA THR A 62 -12.26 -22.47 8.67
C THR A 62 -13.17 -23.45 9.45
N SER A 63 -14.07 -22.92 10.27
CA SER A 63 -15.00 -23.70 11.07
C SER A 63 -16.06 -24.37 10.20
N LEU A 64 -16.52 -25.55 10.60
CA LEU A 64 -17.68 -26.20 9.97
C LEU A 64 -19.00 -25.71 10.55
N SER A 65 -18.96 -24.89 11.60
CA SER A 65 -20.15 -24.32 12.23
C SER A 65 -20.63 -23.06 11.49
N PRO A 66 -21.87 -23.05 10.96
CA PRO A 66 -22.40 -21.90 10.24
C PRO A 66 -22.45 -20.62 11.07
N ALA A 67 -22.77 -20.74 12.36
CA ALA A 67 -22.81 -19.60 13.28
C ALA A 67 -21.42 -18.97 13.45
N VAL A 68 -20.37 -19.79 13.49
CA VAL A 68 -18.98 -19.33 13.57
C VAL A 68 -18.56 -18.65 12.26
N ASN A 69 -18.98 -19.19 11.12
CA ASN A 69 -18.66 -18.62 9.81
C ASN A 69 -19.33 -17.25 9.61
N VAL A 70 -20.57 -17.07 10.08
CA VAL A 70 -21.25 -15.76 10.07
C VAL A 70 -20.45 -14.72 10.85
N LEU A 71 -19.95 -15.07 12.04
CA LEU A 71 -19.05 -14.20 12.80
C LEU A 71 -17.75 -13.92 12.03
N GLY A 72 -17.18 -14.94 11.38
CA GLY A 72 -15.99 -14.79 10.52
C GLY A 72 -16.19 -13.78 9.40
N PHE A 73 -17.28 -13.91 8.61
CA PHE A 73 -17.64 -12.96 7.57
C PHE A 73 -17.89 -11.55 8.12
N ALA A 74 -18.54 -11.44 9.28
CA ALA A 74 -18.77 -10.15 9.93
C ALA A 74 -17.47 -9.46 10.33
N LEU A 75 -16.50 -10.20 10.89
CA LEU A 75 -15.17 -9.68 11.25
C LEU A 75 -14.37 -9.27 10.02
N LEU A 76 -14.41 -10.07 8.95
CA LEU A 76 -13.75 -9.74 7.67
C LEU A 76 -14.33 -8.48 7.04
N TYR A 77 -15.66 -8.34 7.05
CA TYR A 77 -16.31 -7.13 6.56
C TYR A 77 -16.00 -5.92 7.44
N LEU A 78 -15.93 -6.10 8.77
CA LEU A 78 -15.48 -5.04 9.68
C LEU A 78 -14.05 -4.61 9.36
N ALA A 79 -13.12 -5.55 9.15
CA ALA A 79 -11.75 -5.24 8.75
C ALA A 79 -11.71 -4.44 7.44
N PHE A 80 -12.49 -4.84 6.43
CA PHE A 80 -12.64 -4.09 5.19
C PHE A 80 -13.18 -2.66 5.38
N LEU A 81 -13.99 -2.41 6.41
CA LEU A 81 -14.41 -1.05 6.76
C LEU A 81 -13.30 -0.29 7.49
N LEU A 82 -12.56 -0.95 8.38
CA LEU A 82 -11.47 -0.35 9.15
C LEU A 82 -10.32 0.13 8.25
N ASP A 83 -10.05 -0.56 7.14
CA ASP A 83 -9.19 -0.12 6.01
C ASP A 83 -9.55 1.26 5.45
N LYS A 84 -10.81 1.68 5.59
CA LYS A 84 -11.24 3.03 5.18
C LYS A 84 -11.09 4.00 6.32
N VAL A 85 -11.37 3.53 7.53
CA VAL A 85 -11.34 4.31 8.77
C VAL A 85 -9.94 4.79 9.10
N ASP A 86 -8.91 3.95 8.97
CA ASP A 86 -7.53 4.36 9.30
C ASP A 86 -7.04 5.52 8.41
N GLY A 87 -7.31 5.46 7.10
CA GLY A 87 -6.99 6.52 6.15
C GLY A 87 -7.85 7.76 6.36
N GLU A 88 -9.13 7.60 6.72
CA GLU A 88 -10.01 8.71 7.09
C GLU A 88 -9.48 9.44 8.34
N ILE A 89 -9.10 8.70 9.38
CA ILE A 89 -8.48 9.25 10.60
C ILE A 89 -7.15 9.93 10.27
N ALA A 90 -6.30 9.31 9.45
CA ALA A 90 -5.01 9.88 9.08
C ALA A 90 -5.16 11.23 8.36
N ARG A 91 -6.16 11.37 7.47
CA ARG A 91 -6.46 12.63 6.78
C ARG A 91 -7.03 13.67 7.76
N LEU A 92 -7.99 13.28 8.59
CA LEU A 92 -8.63 14.18 9.56
C LEU A 92 -7.64 14.72 10.61
N ARG A 93 -6.70 13.89 11.06
CA ARG A 93 -5.67 14.27 12.03
C ARG A 93 -4.38 14.81 11.38
N ARG A 94 -4.28 14.81 10.04
CA ARG A 94 -3.05 15.15 9.29
C ARG A 94 -1.83 14.34 9.72
N THR A 95 -2.02 13.04 9.98
CA THR A 95 -0.97 12.10 10.44
C THR A 95 -0.64 11.03 9.39
N GLN A 96 -0.79 11.35 8.10
CA GLN A 96 -0.37 10.46 7.01
C GLN A 96 1.15 10.27 7.06
N SER A 97 1.63 9.03 6.91
CA SER A 97 3.06 8.73 7.06
C SER A 97 3.47 7.51 6.23
N ALA A 98 4.76 7.42 5.87
CA ALA A 98 5.32 6.26 5.18
C ALA A 98 5.15 4.95 5.98
N ARG A 99 5.24 5.02 7.32
CA ARG A 99 4.97 3.87 8.20
C ARG A 99 3.50 3.42 8.13
N GLY A 100 2.57 4.35 7.97
CA GLY A 100 1.16 4.03 7.74
C GLY A 100 0.96 3.29 6.40
N ILE A 101 1.60 3.78 5.33
CA ILE A 101 1.57 3.13 4.01
C ILE A 101 2.17 1.71 4.07
N LEU A 102 3.24 1.51 4.84
CA LEU A 102 3.83 0.19 5.05
C LEU A 102 2.85 -0.78 5.73
N LEU A 103 2.15 -0.32 6.78
CA LEU A 103 1.23 -1.15 7.55
C LEU A 103 0.00 -1.55 6.73
N ASP A 104 -0.57 -0.59 5.99
CA ASP A 104 -1.60 -0.80 4.98
C ASP A 104 -1.17 -1.88 3.96
N ARG A 105 0.07 -1.77 3.46
CA ARG A 105 0.61 -2.74 2.51
C ARG A 105 0.77 -4.14 3.09
N PHE A 106 1.11 -4.27 4.38
CA PHE A 106 1.17 -5.57 5.06
C PHE A 106 -0.20 -6.21 5.17
N HIS A 107 -1.25 -5.44 5.47
CA HIS A 107 -2.61 -5.96 5.50
C HIS A 107 -3.01 -6.55 4.14
N HIS A 108 -2.85 -5.78 3.07
CA HIS A 108 -3.22 -6.21 1.71
C HIS A 108 -2.42 -7.40 1.19
N ARG A 109 -1.17 -7.60 1.66
CA ARG A 109 -0.28 -8.68 1.19
C ARG A 109 -0.38 -9.96 2.02
N ILE A 110 -0.47 -9.81 3.33
CA ILE A 110 -0.35 -10.94 4.25
C ILE A 110 -1.73 -11.38 4.70
N VAL A 111 -2.61 -10.45 5.06
CA VAL A 111 -3.83 -10.79 5.79
C VAL A 111 -5.02 -10.93 4.85
N GLU A 112 -5.27 -9.97 3.96
CA GLU A 112 -6.42 -10.01 3.05
C GLU A 112 -6.48 -11.27 2.16
N PRO A 113 -5.38 -11.74 1.54
CA PRO A 113 -5.40 -12.94 0.70
C PRO A 113 -5.67 -14.23 1.49
N THR A 114 -5.45 -14.25 2.81
CA THR A 114 -5.68 -15.45 3.64
C THR A 114 -7.14 -15.89 3.67
N VAL A 115 -8.07 -15.00 3.31
CA VAL A 115 -9.49 -15.34 3.14
C VAL A 115 -9.67 -16.47 2.12
N PHE A 116 -8.92 -16.48 1.02
CA PHE A 116 -9.00 -17.55 0.02
C PHE A 116 -8.45 -18.87 0.55
N ALA A 117 -7.33 -18.83 1.29
CA ALA A 117 -6.77 -20.03 1.93
C ALA A 117 -7.69 -20.59 3.02
N ALA A 118 -8.29 -19.72 3.83
CA ALA A 118 -9.27 -20.12 4.84
C ALA A 118 -10.51 -20.76 4.22
N ALA A 119 -11.03 -20.18 3.13
CA ALA A 119 -12.15 -20.75 2.39
C ALA A 119 -11.80 -22.11 1.75
N ALA A 120 -10.59 -22.24 1.20
CA ALA A 120 -10.09 -23.50 0.64
C ALA A 120 -9.99 -24.58 1.72
N PHE A 121 -9.49 -24.23 2.89
CA PHE A 121 -9.33 -25.16 4.00
C PHE A 121 -10.67 -25.58 4.60
N HIS A 122 -11.62 -24.65 4.74
CA HIS A 122 -13.01 -24.97 5.09
C HIS A 122 -13.60 -26.01 4.13
N GLU A 123 -13.48 -25.75 2.83
CA GLU A 123 -14.03 -26.61 1.78
C GLU A 123 -13.36 -27.98 1.76
N TYR A 124 -12.04 -28.03 1.93
CA TYR A 124 -11.29 -29.28 2.05
C TYR A 124 -11.77 -30.11 3.24
N ARG A 125 -12.07 -29.48 4.39
CA ARG A 125 -12.61 -30.19 5.56
C ARG A 125 -14.02 -30.75 5.35
N LEU A 126 -14.82 -30.12 4.50
CA LEU A 126 -16.17 -30.59 4.16
C LEU A 126 -16.16 -31.72 3.12
N THR A 127 -15.34 -31.59 2.08
CA THR A 127 -15.43 -32.41 0.86
C THR A 127 -14.24 -33.35 0.65
N SER A 128 -13.15 -33.19 1.41
CA SER A 128 -11.83 -33.78 1.13
C SER A 128 -11.27 -33.45 -0.26
N SER A 129 -11.78 -32.42 -0.93
CA SER A 129 -11.36 -32.02 -2.27
C SER A 129 -10.00 -31.30 -2.24
N VAL A 130 -8.95 -32.01 -2.66
CA VAL A 130 -7.63 -31.41 -2.87
C VAL A 130 -7.67 -30.31 -3.93
N ALA A 131 -8.57 -30.45 -4.92
CA ALA A 131 -8.76 -29.43 -5.96
C ALA A 131 -9.20 -28.09 -5.36
N ALA A 132 -10.09 -28.09 -4.36
CA ALA A 132 -10.52 -26.88 -3.67
C ALA A 132 -9.36 -26.21 -2.93
N LEU A 133 -8.56 -27.00 -2.22
CA LEU A 133 -7.40 -26.52 -1.47
C LEU A 133 -6.37 -25.88 -2.42
N VAL A 134 -6.02 -26.56 -3.50
CA VAL A 134 -5.10 -26.04 -4.52
C VAL A 134 -5.67 -24.77 -5.17
N ALA A 135 -6.94 -24.77 -5.58
CA ALA A 135 -7.56 -23.61 -6.21
C ALA A 135 -7.58 -22.38 -5.31
N GLY A 136 -7.86 -22.53 -4.02
CA GLY A 136 -7.84 -21.42 -3.08
C GLY A 136 -6.44 -20.89 -2.78
N LEU A 137 -5.43 -21.77 -2.66
CA LEU A 137 -4.02 -21.36 -2.52
C LEU A 137 -3.50 -20.66 -3.77
N VAL A 138 -3.86 -21.16 -4.97
CA VAL A 138 -3.54 -20.49 -6.24
C VAL A 138 -4.24 -19.14 -6.35
N THR A 139 -5.52 -19.04 -5.95
CA THR A 139 -6.24 -17.76 -5.92
C THR A 139 -5.56 -16.75 -5.00
N MET A 140 -5.16 -17.18 -3.78
CA MET A 140 -4.40 -16.36 -2.84
C MET A 140 -3.10 -15.85 -3.46
N LEU A 141 -2.31 -16.73 -4.09
CA LEU A 141 -1.05 -16.38 -4.74
C LEU A 141 -1.28 -15.37 -5.88
N LEU A 142 -2.22 -15.67 -6.79
CA LEU A 142 -2.53 -14.82 -7.93
C LEU A 142 -3.02 -13.43 -7.50
N ALA A 143 -3.87 -13.36 -6.46
CA ALA A 143 -4.33 -12.09 -5.89
C ALA A 143 -3.16 -11.21 -5.43
N ASN A 144 -2.15 -11.82 -4.79
CA ASN A 144 -0.92 -11.15 -4.37
C ASN A 144 -0.04 -10.72 -5.55
N VAL A 145 0.19 -11.61 -6.52
CA VAL A 145 1.03 -11.30 -7.69
C VAL A 145 0.40 -10.19 -8.54
N ILE A 146 -0.92 -10.18 -8.71
CA ILE A 146 -1.63 -9.08 -9.39
C ILE A 146 -1.42 -7.73 -8.69
N GLU A 147 -1.39 -7.73 -7.36
CA GLU A 147 -1.16 -6.53 -6.55
C GLU A 147 0.30 -6.07 -6.61
N GLU A 148 1.24 -7.00 -6.76
CA GLU A 148 2.65 -6.72 -7.00
C GLU A 148 2.94 -6.22 -8.42
N ASN A 149 2.28 -6.79 -9.43
CA ASN A 149 2.42 -6.37 -10.83
C ASN A 149 2.09 -4.88 -11.01
N GLN A 150 1.11 -4.37 -10.25
CA GLN A 150 0.73 -2.96 -10.23
C GLN A 150 1.80 -2.03 -9.61
N GLN A 151 2.81 -2.57 -8.92
CA GLN A 151 3.88 -1.80 -8.30
C GLN A 151 5.21 -1.89 -9.04
N LEU A 152 5.23 -2.53 -10.22
CA LEU A 152 6.47 -2.72 -10.97
C LEU A 152 7.02 -1.41 -11.55
N ALA A 153 6.19 -0.50 -12.06
CA ALA A 153 6.70 0.76 -12.66
C ALA A 153 7.51 1.61 -11.68
N PRO A 154 7.02 1.93 -10.47
CA PRO A 154 7.80 2.70 -9.50
C PRO A 154 9.12 2.02 -9.13
N PHE A 155 9.12 0.70 -8.97
CA PHE A 155 10.31 -0.07 -8.64
C PHE A 155 11.33 -0.06 -9.77
N ILE A 156 10.91 -0.34 -11.01
CA ILE A 156 11.78 -0.34 -12.19
C ILE A 156 12.34 1.07 -12.43
N LEU A 157 11.51 2.11 -12.29
CA LEU A 157 11.94 3.49 -12.38
C LEU A 157 13.02 3.81 -11.34
N TYR A 158 12.78 3.48 -10.07
CA TYR A 158 13.78 3.69 -9.01
C TYR A 158 15.09 2.96 -9.29
N LYS A 159 15.02 1.68 -9.70
CA LYS A 159 16.19 0.89 -10.04
C LYS A 159 16.98 1.53 -11.17
N ARG A 160 16.29 1.98 -12.23
CA ARG A 160 16.93 2.60 -13.39
C ARG A 160 17.56 3.95 -13.06
N LEU A 161 16.90 4.77 -12.26
CA LEU A 161 17.47 6.04 -11.78
C LEU A 161 18.75 5.82 -10.97
N ARG A 162 18.80 4.75 -10.18
CA ARG A 162 19.97 4.39 -9.37
C ARG A 162 21.14 3.87 -10.22
N GLU A 163 20.87 3.13 -11.29
CA GLU A 163 21.89 2.48 -12.13
C GLU A 163 22.40 3.40 -13.24
N ASP A 164 21.50 4.06 -13.98
CA ASP A 164 21.84 4.78 -15.23
C ASP A 164 22.06 6.29 -15.03
N GLY A 165 21.56 6.88 -13.94
CA GLY A 165 21.67 8.32 -13.65
C GLY A 165 20.92 9.27 -14.60
N HIS A 166 20.48 8.81 -15.77
CA HIS A 166 19.76 9.58 -16.79
C HIS A 166 18.30 9.19 -16.92
N LEU A 167 17.51 10.15 -17.40
CA LEU A 167 16.05 10.12 -17.41
C LEU A 167 15.54 9.57 -18.74
N LEU A 168 15.01 8.34 -18.70
CA LEU A 168 14.05 7.75 -19.64
C LEU A 168 14.23 8.11 -21.14
N GLU A 169 15.45 8.11 -21.65
CA GLU A 169 15.72 8.63 -23.00
C GLU A 169 15.22 7.71 -24.14
N SER A 170 14.55 6.59 -23.83
CA SER A 170 14.22 5.57 -24.83
C SER A 170 13.05 4.63 -24.47
N LEU A 171 12.09 5.04 -23.65
CA LEU A 171 10.90 4.20 -23.44
C LEU A 171 9.93 4.33 -24.60
N PRO A 172 9.55 3.23 -25.29
CA PRO A 172 8.53 3.29 -26.32
C PRO A 172 7.20 3.71 -25.68
N LEU A 173 6.66 4.84 -26.13
CA LEU A 173 5.36 5.38 -25.69
C LEU A 173 4.19 4.82 -26.50
N ARG A 174 4.39 3.68 -27.17
CA ARG A 174 3.38 3.11 -28.06
C ARG A 174 2.24 2.53 -27.24
N GLN A 175 1.03 2.97 -27.54
CA GLN A 175 -0.19 2.36 -27.03
C GLN A 175 -1.01 1.81 -28.20
N SER A 176 -1.15 0.50 -28.25
CA SER A 176 -2.08 -0.16 -29.15
C SER A 176 -3.51 0.04 -28.64
N ARG A 177 -4.39 0.48 -29.56
CA ARG A 177 -5.83 0.61 -29.28
C ARG A 177 -6.43 -0.75 -28.92
N ASP A 178 -6.03 -1.82 -29.62
CA ASP A 178 -6.58 -3.16 -29.45
C ASP A 178 -6.20 -3.74 -28.09
N LEU A 179 -4.94 -3.58 -27.66
CA LEU A 179 -4.49 -4.02 -26.35
C LEU A 179 -5.15 -3.22 -25.22
N THR A 180 -5.40 -1.93 -25.43
CA THR A 180 -6.10 -1.08 -24.47
C THR A 180 -7.57 -1.51 -24.34
N LEU A 181 -8.24 -1.85 -25.44
CA LEU A 181 -9.60 -2.40 -25.43
C LEU A 181 -9.65 -3.76 -24.75
N ALA A 182 -8.73 -4.68 -25.08
CA ALA A 182 -8.64 -5.98 -24.44
C ALA A 182 -8.41 -5.86 -22.92
N ALA A 183 -7.54 -4.93 -22.49
CA ALA A 183 -7.32 -4.64 -21.08
C ALA A 183 -8.60 -4.15 -20.38
N ALA A 184 -9.42 -3.35 -21.04
CA ALA A 184 -10.70 -2.91 -20.51
C ALA A 184 -11.70 -4.06 -20.37
N VAL A 185 -11.78 -4.94 -21.37
CA VAL A 185 -12.66 -6.12 -21.37
C VAL A 185 -12.27 -7.13 -20.28
N LEU A 186 -10.98 -7.34 -20.04
CA LEU A 186 -10.49 -8.29 -19.04
C LEU A 186 -10.45 -7.70 -17.62
N ARG A 187 -10.56 -6.38 -17.47
CA ARG A 187 -10.53 -5.69 -16.17
C ARG A 187 -11.48 -6.25 -15.11
N PRO A 188 -12.73 -6.66 -15.43
CA PRO A 188 -13.65 -7.24 -14.47
C PRO A 188 -13.14 -8.53 -13.83
N LEU A 189 -12.26 -9.31 -14.47
CA LEU A 189 -11.69 -10.52 -13.90
C LEU A 189 -10.88 -10.24 -12.63
N LYS A 190 -10.27 -9.05 -12.53
CA LYS A 190 -9.59 -8.59 -11.30
C LYS A 190 -10.54 -8.53 -10.11
N ALA A 191 -11.85 -8.36 -10.33
CA ALA A 191 -12.83 -8.24 -9.25
C ALA A 191 -12.86 -9.46 -8.33
N PHE A 192 -12.54 -10.65 -8.83
CA PHE A 192 -12.50 -11.88 -8.02
C PHE A 192 -11.49 -11.82 -6.86
N ARG A 193 -10.47 -10.97 -6.94
CA ARG A 193 -9.52 -10.76 -5.82
C ARG A 193 -10.03 -9.76 -4.78
N MET A 194 -10.98 -8.89 -5.14
CA MET A 194 -11.36 -7.75 -4.31
C MET A 194 -12.29 -8.23 -3.19
N LEU A 195 -11.96 -8.00 -1.91
CA LEU A 195 -12.79 -8.47 -0.79
C LEU A 195 -14.25 -8.04 -0.86
N ILE A 196 -14.53 -6.84 -1.37
CA ILE A 196 -15.88 -6.33 -1.58
C ILE A 196 -16.74 -7.20 -2.52
N VAL A 197 -16.10 -7.97 -3.40
CA VAL A 197 -16.75 -8.95 -4.29
C VAL A 197 -16.59 -10.36 -3.74
N ALA A 198 -15.39 -10.71 -3.27
CA ALA A 198 -15.09 -12.06 -2.80
C ALA A 198 -15.87 -12.46 -1.54
N LEU A 199 -15.97 -11.59 -0.54
CA LEU A 199 -16.68 -11.88 0.71
C LEU A 199 -18.17 -12.18 0.51
N PRO A 200 -18.98 -11.34 -0.17
CA PRO A 200 -20.38 -11.66 -0.37
C PRO A 200 -20.58 -12.90 -1.24
N LEU A 201 -19.74 -13.13 -2.25
CA LEU A 201 -19.83 -14.35 -3.07
C LEU A 201 -19.50 -15.60 -2.27
N LEU A 202 -18.44 -15.59 -1.46
CA LEU A 202 -18.08 -16.70 -0.56
C LEU A 202 -19.18 -16.98 0.46
N LEU A 203 -19.77 -15.94 1.05
CA LEU A 203 -20.91 -16.09 1.95
C LEU A 203 -22.09 -16.76 1.25
N LEU A 204 -22.43 -16.31 0.03
CA LEU A 204 -23.49 -16.91 -0.77
C LEU A 204 -23.18 -18.37 -1.13
N CYS A 205 -21.93 -18.69 -1.49
CA CYS A 205 -21.49 -20.07 -1.73
C CYS A 205 -21.68 -20.94 -0.48
N TYR A 206 -21.26 -20.48 0.70
CA TYR A 206 -21.41 -21.24 1.95
C TYR A 206 -22.89 -21.51 2.28
N LEU A 207 -23.75 -20.50 2.08
CA LEU A 207 -25.18 -20.64 2.35
C LEU A 207 -25.86 -21.56 1.32
N ALA A 208 -25.54 -21.41 0.04
CA ALA A 208 -26.13 -22.18 -1.04
C ALA A 208 -25.64 -23.63 -1.04
N GLU A 209 -24.36 -23.87 -0.75
CA GLU A 209 -23.79 -25.22 -0.60
C GLU A 209 -24.48 -25.99 0.51
N ARG A 210 -24.79 -25.31 1.62
CA ARG A 210 -25.59 -25.91 2.70
C ARG A 210 -27.03 -26.22 2.27
N ALA A 211 -27.63 -25.41 1.41
CA ALA A 211 -29.01 -25.58 0.97
C ALA A 211 -29.16 -26.63 -0.13
N PHE A 212 -28.18 -26.73 -1.04
CA PHE A 212 -28.27 -27.54 -2.25
C PHE A 212 -27.31 -28.74 -2.27
N HIS A 213 -26.40 -28.85 -1.29
CA HIS A 213 -25.38 -29.90 -1.20
C HIS A 213 -24.47 -30.01 -2.45
N LEU A 214 -24.28 -28.89 -3.14
CA LEU A 214 -23.36 -28.76 -4.27
C LEU A 214 -22.06 -28.07 -3.81
N PRO A 215 -20.88 -28.47 -4.33
CA PRO A 215 -19.59 -27.90 -3.92
C PRO A 215 -19.34 -26.52 -4.55
N LEU A 216 -20.23 -25.57 -4.26
CA LEU A 216 -20.26 -24.24 -4.86
C LEU A 216 -19.05 -23.42 -4.43
N THR A 217 -18.52 -23.65 -3.23
CA THR A 217 -17.30 -23.01 -2.76
C THR A 217 -16.10 -23.48 -3.59
N THR A 218 -15.99 -24.78 -3.85
CA THR A 218 -14.99 -25.32 -4.79
C THR A 218 -15.07 -24.64 -6.16
N TYR A 219 -16.28 -24.57 -6.75
CA TYR A 219 -16.46 -23.95 -8.07
C TYR A 219 -16.07 -22.47 -8.08
N TYR A 220 -16.42 -21.73 -7.03
CA TYR A 220 -16.02 -20.34 -6.89
C TYR A 220 -14.49 -20.18 -6.82
N LEU A 221 -13.79 -21.02 -6.04
CA LEU A 221 -12.33 -20.96 -5.92
C LEU A 221 -11.65 -21.30 -7.26
N VAL A 222 -12.12 -22.33 -7.97
CA VAL A 222 -11.59 -22.72 -9.28
C VAL A 222 -11.83 -21.61 -10.31
N ALA A 223 -13.05 -21.06 -10.36
CA ALA A 223 -13.38 -19.96 -11.27
C ALA A 223 -12.55 -18.70 -10.96
N SER A 224 -12.31 -18.41 -9.68
CA SER A 224 -11.46 -17.30 -9.25
C SER A 224 -10.02 -17.50 -9.68
N ALA A 225 -9.44 -18.69 -9.46
CA ALA A 225 -8.09 -19.02 -9.90
C ALA A 225 -7.92 -18.89 -11.42
N ALA A 226 -8.85 -19.44 -12.21
CA ALA A 226 -8.82 -19.34 -13.66
C ALA A 226 -8.95 -17.88 -14.14
N SER A 227 -9.89 -17.12 -13.57
CA SER A 227 -10.13 -15.71 -13.92
C SER A 227 -8.92 -14.83 -13.60
N LEU A 228 -8.35 -14.97 -12.41
CA LEU A 228 -7.18 -14.21 -12.00
C LEU A 228 -5.93 -14.62 -12.79
N GLY A 229 -5.78 -15.90 -13.12
CA GLY A 229 -4.69 -16.41 -13.94
C GLY A 229 -4.73 -15.82 -15.36
N ALA A 230 -5.89 -15.87 -16.00
CA ALA A 230 -6.09 -15.26 -17.32
C ALA A 230 -5.85 -13.74 -17.30
N TYR A 231 -6.37 -13.05 -16.28
CA TYR A 231 -6.14 -11.61 -16.09
C TYR A 231 -4.66 -11.28 -15.92
N LEU A 232 -3.94 -12.02 -15.07
CA LEU A 232 -2.53 -11.79 -14.80
C LEU A 232 -1.68 -12.06 -16.03
N ALA A 233 -1.91 -13.16 -16.74
CA ALA A 233 -1.17 -13.50 -17.95
C ALA A 233 -1.30 -12.39 -19.01
N PHE A 234 -2.53 -11.91 -19.25
CA PHE A 234 -2.75 -10.78 -20.15
C PHE A 234 -2.10 -9.50 -19.62
N GLN A 235 -2.22 -9.20 -18.33
CA GLN A 235 -1.61 -8.00 -17.74
C GLN A 235 -0.09 -8.00 -17.88
N CYS A 236 0.59 -9.12 -17.65
CA CYS A 236 2.04 -9.22 -17.85
C CYS A 236 2.42 -8.88 -19.30
N PHE A 237 1.71 -9.45 -20.28
CA PHE A 237 1.93 -9.16 -21.70
C PHE A 237 1.64 -7.69 -22.03
N TYR A 238 0.49 -7.17 -21.62
CA TYR A 238 0.10 -5.78 -21.86
C TYR A 238 1.08 -4.79 -21.22
N TYR A 239 1.56 -5.11 -20.02
CA TYR A 239 2.50 -4.26 -19.30
C TYR A 239 3.86 -4.20 -19.96
N PHE A 240 4.35 -5.35 -20.41
CA PHE A 240 5.59 -5.47 -21.17
C PHE A 240 5.51 -4.78 -22.54
N ALA A 241 4.39 -4.94 -23.26
CA ALA A 241 4.23 -4.42 -24.61
C ALA A 241 4.04 -2.90 -24.65
N ASP A 242 3.11 -2.35 -23.85
CA ASP A 242 2.56 -1.00 -24.10
C ASP A 242 2.45 -0.12 -22.83
N ARG A 243 2.34 -0.71 -21.62
CA ARG A 243 1.98 0.07 -20.41
C ARG A 243 3.20 0.62 -19.66
N LEU A 244 4.26 -0.17 -19.53
CA LEU A 244 5.40 0.16 -18.65
C LEU A 244 6.03 1.51 -19.02
N GLY A 245 6.28 1.73 -20.31
CA GLY A 245 6.90 2.95 -20.82
C GLY A 245 6.12 4.22 -20.44
N VAL A 246 4.83 4.19 -20.74
CA VAL A 246 3.87 5.27 -20.46
C VAL A 246 3.81 5.59 -18.97
N GLU A 247 3.71 4.56 -18.13
CA GLU A 247 3.54 4.73 -16.69
C GLU A 247 4.81 5.32 -16.03
N MET A 248 5.99 4.84 -16.43
CA MET A 248 7.27 5.38 -15.97
C MET A 248 7.45 6.85 -16.38
N THR A 249 7.10 7.22 -17.61
CA THR A 249 7.17 8.61 -18.08
C THR A 249 6.20 9.52 -17.31
N ALA A 250 4.97 9.06 -17.06
CA ALA A 250 4.00 9.81 -16.26
C ALA A 250 4.48 10.02 -14.81
N MET A 251 5.10 9.00 -14.21
CA MET A 251 5.71 9.10 -12.88
C MET A 251 6.89 10.08 -12.88
N ALA A 252 7.81 9.99 -13.84
CA ALA A 252 8.94 10.89 -13.94
C ALA A 252 8.51 12.37 -14.09
N ALA A 253 7.49 12.64 -14.90
CA ALA A 253 6.92 13.98 -15.05
C ALA A 253 6.39 14.55 -13.71
N THR A 254 5.78 13.70 -12.88
CA THR A 254 5.26 14.10 -11.55
C THR A 254 6.38 14.54 -10.60
N PHE A 255 7.57 13.96 -10.73
CA PHE A 255 8.73 14.29 -9.90
C PHE A 255 9.67 15.32 -10.56
N HIS A 256 9.26 15.93 -11.68
CA HIS A 256 10.12 16.81 -12.50
C HIS A 256 11.46 16.17 -12.88
N LEU A 257 11.48 14.85 -12.98
CA LEU A 257 12.62 14.05 -13.36
C LEU A 257 12.75 14.05 -14.89
N GLY A 258 12.83 15.22 -15.52
CA GLY A 258 12.85 15.32 -16.99
C GLY A 258 12.57 16.71 -17.52
N GLY A 259 13.58 17.57 -17.53
CA GLY A 259 13.61 18.78 -18.34
C GLY A 259 15.05 19.19 -18.63
N PRO A 260 15.39 19.68 -19.84
CA PRO A 260 16.63 20.42 -20.07
C PRO A 260 16.50 21.77 -19.34
N GLY A 261 16.87 21.76 -18.07
CA GLY A 261 16.81 22.91 -17.17
C GLY A 261 17.65 22.70 -15.91
N GLY A 262 18.63 21.79 -15.99
CA GLY A 262 19.72 21.69 -15.03
C GLY A 262 20.89 22.59 -15.43
N GLU A 263 20.61 23.84 -15.79
CA GLU A 263 21.63 24.89 -15.83
C GLU A 263 21.13 26.14 -15.10
N GLU A 264 22.00 26.65 -14.23
CA GLU A 264 21.92 27.90 -13.45
C GLU A 264 21.03 27.94 -12.20
N HIS A 265 21.53 27.30 -11.12
CA HIS A 265 21.68 28.07 -9.89
C HIS A 265 23.10 27.94 -9.33
N THR A 266 23.88 28.98 -9.63
CA THR A 266 25.06 29.46 -8.89
C THR A 266 26.26 28.53 -8.74
N ARG A 267 27.18 28.63 -9.71
CA ARG A 267 28.60 28.70 -9.38
C ARG A 267 28.84 29.97 -8.54
N SER A 268 29.12 29.81 -7.25
CA SER A 268 30.14 30.62 -6.60
C SER A 268 31.16 29.67 -5.97
N THR A 269 32.25 29.51 -6.70
CA THR A 269 33.62 29.21 -6.24
C THR A 269 33.84 29.18 -4.72
N SER A 270 34.28 28.02 -4.20
CA SER A 270 35.65 27.89 -3.67
C SER A 270 35.98 26.46 -3.25
N SER A 271 37.05 25.92 -3.86
CA SER A 271 38.11 25.11 -3.23
C SER A 271 37.71 23.76 -2.60
N SER A 272 37.95 22.65 -3.30
CA SER A 272 39.16 21.80 -3.12
C SER A 272 39.19 21.03 -1.80
N ALA A 273 38.91 19.73 -1.87
CA ALA A 273 39.77 18.64 -1.36
C ALA A 273 38.97 17.35 -1.12
N ALA A 274 39.67 16.22 -1.34
CA ALA A 274 39.35 14.87 -0.90
C ALA A 274 38.27 14.09 -1.69
N ARG A 275 38.65 13.69 -2.90
CA ARG A 275 38.42 12.29 -3.31
C ARG A 275 39.44 11.43 -2.56
N HIS A 276 39.01 10.48 -1.74
CA HIS A 276 39.48 9.07 -1.72
C HIS A 276 38.95 8.34 -0.48
N ALA A 277 38.67 7.04 -0.70
CA ALA A 277 38.65 5.98 0.31
C ALA A 277 37.39 5.95 1.21
N VAL A 278 36.70 4.84 1.48
CA VAL A 278 36.96 3.40 1.32
C VAL A 278 35.62 2.66 1.33
N ALA A 279 35.48 1.68 0.44
CA ALA A 279 34.52 0.60 0.54
C ALA A 279 34.97 -0.45 1.57
N ALA A 280 34.00 -1.10 2.20
CA ALA A 280 34.09 -2.35 2.95
C ALA A 280 34.27 -2.25 4.48
N GLY A 281 33.57 -3.16 5.16
CA GLY A 281 34.01 -3.67 6.46
C GLY A 281 33.03 -3.46 7.60
N PHE A 282 31.90 -4.16 7.57
CA PHE A 282 31.29 -4.63 8.81
C PHE A 282 32.28 -5.55 9.52
N THR A 283 32.82 -5.15 10.68
CA THR A 283 33.15 -6.08 11.76
C THR A 283 33.00 -5.39 13.11
N HIS A 284 32.17 -6.02 13.94
CA HIS A 284 32.17 -5.89 15.40
C HIS A 284 33.58 -6.15 15.95
N ASP A 285 34.06 -5.31 16.87
CA ASP A 285 34.71 -5.82 18.07
C ASP A 285 34.68 -4.81 19.24
N SER A 286 34.50 -5.41 20.40
CA SER A 286 34.46 -4.92 21.76
C SER A 286 35.84 -4.54 22.34
N GLY A 287 35.84 -3.65 23.34
CA GLY A 287 36.72 -3.82 24.50
C GLY A 287 37.81 -2.76 24.77
N SER A 288 37.60 -2.03 25.88
CA SER A 288 38.58 -1.64 26.90
C SER A 288 39.68 -0.59 26.62
N GLY A 289 39.78 0.41 27.52
CA GLY A 289 40.98 1.21 27.77
C GLY A 289 40.73 2.69 28.11
N ARG A 290 40.71 3.05 29.42
CA ARG A 290 40.85 4.44 29.92
C ARG A 290 42.38 4.78 30.11
N PRO A 291 42.79 5.95 30.67
CA PRO A 291 42.92 7.27 30.03
C PRO A 291 44.29 7.95 30.31
N ALA A 292 44.66 9.01 29.58
CA ALA A 292 45.69 10.02 29.95
C ALA A 292 45.82 11.01 28.76
N ALA A 293 46.08 12.31 28.83
CA ALA A 293 46.35 13.27 29.90
C ALA A 293 46.12 14.68 29.31
N GLU A 294 45.74 15.66 30.14
CA GLU A 294 45.88 17.10 29.83
C GLU A 294 47.35 17.53 29.95
N PRO A 295 47.74 18.68 29.37
CA PRO A 295 47.89 19.84 30.26
C PRO A 295 47.35 21.18 29.70
N ARG A 296 46.84 21.95 30.66
CA ARG A 296 46.43 23.37 30.66
C ARG A 296 47.47 24.34 30.10
N ILE A 297 47.02 25.46 29.50
CA ILE A 297 47.47 26.84 29.81
C ILE A 297 46.28 27.79 29.66
N GLY A 298 46.04 28.65 30.67
CA GLY A 298 44.98 29.68 30.72
C GLY A 298 45.49 31.10 30.40
N PRO A 299 44.95 32.18 31.02
CA PRO A 299 44.01 33.07 30.34
C PRO A 299 44.42 34.57 30.33
N SER A 300 43.84 35.36 29.43
CA SER A 300 43.67 36.83 29.51
C SER A 300 42.66 37.23 28.41
N GLY A 301 41.81 38.25 28.47
CA GLY A 301 41.51 39.32 29.40
C GLY A 301 40.51 40.25 28.68
N ARG A 302 39.51 40.76 29.39
CA ARG A 302 38.46 41.69 28.91
C ARG A 302 39.04 43.00 28.33
N ALA A 303 38.34 43.60 27.36
CA ALA A 303 38.10 45.06 27.36
C ALA A 303 36.88 45.44 26.49
N ALA A 304 36.03 46.28 27.05
CA ALA A 304 34.88 46.92 26.42
C ALA A 304 35.26 48.29 25.85
N GLY A 305 34.50 48.82 24.90
CA GLY A 305 34.61 50.22 24.46
C GLY A 305 33.46 50.63 23.54
N ARG A 306 32.56 51.45 24.07
CA ARG A 306 31.43 52.12 23.38
C ARG A 306 31.86 53.50 22.87
N SER A 307 31.08 53.98 21.89
CA SER A 307 30.73 55.39 21.60
C SER A 307 31.58 56.16 20.59
N GLN A 308 30.96 56.60 19.49
CA GLN A 308 30.79 58.03 19.21
C GLN A 308 29.70 58.32 18.16
N TYR A 309 29.14 59.52 18.29
CA TYR A 309 27.92 60.10 17.73
C TYR A 309 28.22 60.98 16.48
N GLY A 310 27.17 61.25 15.68
CA GLY A 310 27.07 62.41 14.76
C GLY A 310 26.73 61.98 13.31
N GLY A 311 25.66 62.41 12.63
CA GLY A 311 24.74 63.51 12.84
C GLY A 311 24.88 64.57 11.74
N LYS A 312 24.10 64.45 10.65
CA LYS A 312 23.34 65.50 9.92
C LYS A 312 23.24 65.24 8.41
N ARG A 313 22.00 65.35 7.93
CA ARG A 313 21.56 65.48 6.53
C ARG A 313 21.86 66.88 5.99
N PRO A 314 21.72 67.09 4.67
CA PRO A 314 20.49 67.73 4.17
C PRO A 314 19.57 66.79 3.39
#